data_AF-A0A6L6TD07-F1
#
_entry.id   AF-A0A6L6TD07-F1
#
_cell.length_a   1.000
_cell.length_b   1.000
_cell.length_c   1.000
_cell.angle_alpha   90.00
_cell.angle_beta   90.00
_cell.angle_gamma   90.00
#
_symmetry.space_group_name_H-M   'P 1'
#
loop_
_entity.id
_entity.type
_entity.pdbx_description
1 polymer ?
#
loop_
_entity_poly.entity_id
_entity_poly.type
_entity_poly.pdbx_seq_one_letter_code
_entity_poly.pdbx_strand_id
1 'polypeptide(L)'
;MFYSSVSGAVVAALAAGEKGSAKSQAWQKLYSAAEEEGGCLASLGGRSGGIERTQVDYWLSARLHHMLKGRHWDALVAKYSTNKAKKVHAITLVRQHIASPAPALFIYKAVTAWAIPKLKGKRREVPRSVSIEVPLDAPVWRRDAMVGAAVAAAQAEKRRIEARQEEVIVLPGSFYDMNTWDLDATPESTRRRWRLEINEKLDGMIDDALAEVRVILEVEGLLIKEAA
;
A
#
# COMPACT_ATOMS: atom_id res chain seq x y z
N MET A 1 9.30 24.74 7.21
CA MET A 1 8.15 24.02 6.61
C MET A 1 8.57 22.61 6.27
N PHE A 2 7.62 21.68 6.29
CA PHE A 2 7.88 20.27 6.57
C PHE A 2 7.79 19.38 5.31
N TYR A 3 6.86 19.63 4.39
CA TYR A 3 6.69 18.82 3.17
C TYR A 3 6.83 19.67 1.91
N SER A 4 7.50 19.13 0.89
CA SER A 4 7.64 19.74 -0.44
C SER A 4 6.50 19.39 -1.40
N SER A 5 5.71 18.35 -1.11
CA SER A 5 4.56 17.96 -1.93
C SER A 5 3.47 17.28 -1.09
N VAL A 6 2.22 17.38 -1.56
CA VAL A 6 1.05 16.75 -0.93
C VAL A 6 1.18 15.23 -0.92
N SER A 7 1.52 14.61 -2.06
CA SER A 7 1.71 13.16 -2.16
C SER A 7 2.86 12.67 -1.27
N GLY A 8 3.96 13.44 -1.18
CA GLY A 8 5.05 13.13 -0.26
C GLY A 8 4.62 13.18 1.21
N ALA A 9 3.74 14.11 1.57
CA ALA A 9 3.15 14.18 2.91
C ALA A 9 2.26 13.00 3.23
N VAL A 10 1.40 12.58 2.28
CA VAL A 10 0.55 11.39 2.44
C VAL A 10 1.40 10.13 2.63
N VAL A 11 2.42 9.92 1.79
CA VAL A 11 3.29 8.74 1.90
C VAL A 11 4.01 8.71 3.25
N ALA A 12 4.55 9.85 3.70
CA ALA A 12 5.21 9.95 4.99
C ALA A 12 4.24 9.70 6.17
N ALA A 13 3.04 10.28 6.12
CA ALA A 13 2.00 10.07 7.11
C ALA A 13 1.56 8.59 7.19
N LEU A 14 1.28 7.97 6.04
CA LEU A 14 0.90 6.56 5.99
C LEU A 14 2.02 5.65 6.53
N ALA A 15 3.28 5.91 6.16
CA ALA A 15 4.43 5.16 6.67
C ALA A 15 4.63 5.36 8.19
N ALA A 16 4.34 6.55 8.72
CA ALA A 16 4.39 6.80 10.16
C ALA A 16 3.27 6.03 10.88
N GLY A 17 2.02 6.09 10.42
CA GLY A 17 0.88 5.37 11.01
C GLY A 17 0.98 3.83 10.99
N GLU A 18 2.02 3.28 10.37
CA GLU A 18 2.34 1.85 10.38
C GLU A 18 3.28 1.44 11.52
N LYS A 19 4.07 2.37 12.07
CA LYS A 19 5.04 2.09 13.15
C LYS A 19 4.33 2.15 14.52
N GLY A 20 4.13 0.99 15.15
CA GLY A 20 3.29 0.82 16.34
C GLY A 20 3.64 1.64 17.60
N SER A 21 2.58 2.23 18.16
CA SER A 21 2.18 2.50 19.55
C SER A 21 3.14 3.03 20.65
N ALA A 22 4.46 2.86 20.66
CA ALA A 22 5.27 3.31 21.81
C ALA A 22 5.69 4.81 21.71
N LYS A 23 6.13 5.24 20.52
CA LYS A 23 6.36 6.67 20.20
C LYS A 23 5.08 7.37 19.71
N SER A 24 4.03 6.61 19.41
CA SER A 24 2.72 7.07 18.92
C SER A 24 1.83 7.71 20.00
N GLN A 25 2.25 7.80 21.26
CA GLN A 25 1.48 8.49 22.30
C GLN A 25 1.99 9.92 22.56
N ALA A 26 3.21 10.25 22.11
CA ALA A 26 3.76 11.60 22.26
C ALA A 26 2.98 12.63 21.43
N TRP A 27 2.53 12.26 20.22
CA TRP A 27 1.71 13.13 19.37
C TRP A 27 0.28 13.29 19.90
N GLN A 28 -0.24 12.38 20.72
CA GLN A 28 -1.57 12.54 21.33
C GLN A 28 -1.61 13.80 22.20
N LYS A 29 -0.50 14.16 22.86
CA LYS A 29 -0.39 15.42 23.60
C LYS A 29 -0.45 16.65 22.68
N LEU A 30 0.11 16.55 21.48
CA LEU A 30 0.01 17.59 20.44
C LEU A 30 -1.41 17.67 19.87
N TYR A 31 -2.11 16.53 19.78
CA TYR A 31 -3.50 16.45 19.33
C TYR A 31 -4.48 17.03 20.35
N SER A 32 -4.36 16.67 21.63
CA SER A 32 -5.19 17.21 22.71
C SER A 32 -4.97 18.71 22.94
N ALA A 33 -3.73 19.20 22.79
CA ALA A 33 -3.45 20.65 22.85
C ALA A 33 -4.08 21.44 21.69
N ALA A 34 -4.43 20.77 20.57
CA ALA A 34 -5.06 21.40 19.43
C ALA A 34 -6.59 21.48 19.52
N GLU A 35 -7.26 20.63 20.30
CA GLU A 35 -8.73 20.67 20.43
C GLU A 35 -9.23 21.79 21.35
N GLU A 36 -8.50 22.16 22.40
CA GLU A 36 -8.95 23.22 23.33
C GLU A 36 -8.88 24.64 22.73
N GLU A 37 -8.17 24.84 21.61
CA GLU A 37 -7.93 26.18 21.05
C GLU A 37 -7.95 26.25 19.50
N GLY A 38 -8.48 25.24 18.79
CA GLY A 38 -8.45 25.22 17.32
C GLY A 38 -7.01 25.21 16.78
N GLY A 39 -6.12 24.49 17.45
CA GLY A 39 -4.67 24.58 17.32
C GLY A 39 -4.15 24.08 15.98
N CYS A 40 -3.69 25.04 15.17
CA CYS A 40 -2.79 24.84 14.06
C CYS A 40 -1.45 24.27 14.57
N LEU A 41 -0.82 23.33 13.86
CA LEU A 41 0.53 22.86 14.22
C LEU A 41 1.57 24.01 14.21
N ALA A 42 1.29 25.11 13.50
CA ALA A 42 2.06 26.35 13.59
C ALA A 42 2.10 26.95 15.00
N SER A 43 1.04 26.79 15.80
CA SER A 43 0.99 27.22 17.21
C SER A 43 1.93 26.41 18.11
N LEU A 44 2.29 25.19 17.71
CA LEU A 44 3.21 24.31 18.43
C LEU A 44 4.69 24.59 18.11
N GLY A 45 4.99 25.17 16.94
CA GLY A 45 6.35 25.54 16.52
C GLY A 45 7.01 26.64 17.36
N GLY A 46 6.23 27.37 18.17
CA GLY A 46 6.73 28.43 19.06
C GLY A 46 7.30 27.94 20.41
N ARG A 47 7.06 26.69 20.81
CA ARG A 47 7.52 26.16 22.11
C ARG A 47 8.84 25.39 21.99
N SER A 48 9.95 26.13 22.00
CA SER A 48 11.32 25.82 22.48
C SER A 48 11.88 24.36 22.49
N GLY A 49 11.44 23.47 21.61
CA GLY A 49 12.01 22.15 21.42
C GLY A 49 11.58 21.61 20.06
N GLY A 50 12.46 21.68 19.07
CA GLY A 50 12.12 21.41 17.67
C GLY A 50 11.34 20.12 17.49
N ILE A 51 10.11 20.21 16.97
CA ILE A 51 9.26 19.06 16.71
C ILE A 51 9.97 18.17 15.68
N GLU A 52 10.25 16.93 16.08
CA GLU A 52 10.87 15.96 15.20
C GLU A 52 9.93 15.64 14.03
N ARG A 53 10.48 15.56 12.82
CA ARG A 53 9.74 15.24 11.59
C ARG A 53 8.83 14.02 11.75
N THR A 54 9.31 12.98 12.41
CA THR A 54 8.54 11.74 12.64
C THR A 54 7.26 12.00 13.45
N GLN A 55 7.32 12.88 14.46
CA GLN A 55 6.15 13.26 15.27
C GLN A 55 5.11 14.01 14.45
N VAL A 56 5.56 14.89 13.54
CA VAL A 56 4.69 15.56 12.57
C VAL A 56 4.01 14.54 11.66
N ASP A 57 4.76 13.55 11.15
CA ASP A 57 4.21 12.51 10.27
C ASP A 57 3.14 11.66 10.98
N TYR A 58 3.35 11.28 12.25
CA TYR A 58 2.34 10.55 13.04
C TYR A 58 1.10 11.38 13.29
N TRP A 59 1.27 12.63 13.72
CA TRP A 59 0.16 13.55 13.95
C TRP A 59 -0.63 13.76 12.65
N LEU A 60 0.06 13.97 11.53
CA LEU A 60 -0.57 14.14 10.23
C LEU A 60 -1.37 12.90 9.84
N SER A 61 -0.83 11.70 10.08
CA SER A 61 -1.57 10.46 9.83
C SER A 61 -2.89 10.40 10.59
N ALA A 62 -2.88 10.76 11.88
CA ALA A 62 -4.09 10.76 12.70
C ALA A 62 -5.08 11.85 12.24
N ARG A 63 -4.56 13.04 11.94
CA ARG A 63 -5.34 14.17 11.44
C ARG A 63 -6.04 13.85 10.12
N LEU A 64 -5.32 13.27 9.17
CA LEU A 64 -5.87 12.87 7.87
C LEU A 64 -6.91 11.75 8.02
N HIS A 65 -6.65 10.75 8.85
CA HIS A 65 -7.63 9.69 9.11
C HIS A 65 -8.93 10.21 9.73
N HIS A 66 -8.87 11.28 10.53
CA HIS A 66 -10.05 11.89 11.15
C HIS A 66 -10.80 12.85 10.21
N MET A 67 -10.07 13.66 9.43
CA MET A 67 -10.68 14.74 8.62
C MET A 67 -11.13 14.28 7.23
N LEU A 68 -10.48 13.27 6.65
CA LEU A 68 -10.85 12.77 5.33
C LEU A 68 -12.10 11.89 5.41
N LYS A 69 -12.91 11.93 4.35
CA LYS A 69 -13.99 10.96 4.16
C LYS A 69 -13.38 9.55 4.12
N GLY A 70 -14.06 8.56 4.73
CA GLY A 70 -13.57 7.18 4.80
C GLY A 70 -13.13 6.62 3.43
N ARG A 71 -13.94 6.83 2.38
CA ARG A 71 -13.60 6.41 1.00
C ARG A 71 -12.29 7.04 0.47
N HIS A 72 -12.00 8.30 0.82
CA HIS A 72 -10.78 8.99 0.38
C HIS A 72 -9.57 8.45 1.14
N TRP A 73 -9.72 8.23 2.45
CA TRP A 73 -8.69 7.58 3.25
C TRP A 73 -8.36 6.18 2.70
N ASP A 74 -9.37 5.36 2.44
CA ASP A 74 -9.21 4.00 1.92
C ASP A 74 -8.53 4.03 0.53
N ALA A 75 -8.88 4.98 -0.34
CA ALA A 75 -8.21 5.14 -1.63
C ALA A 75 -6.73 5.47 -1.48
N LEU A 76 -6.38 6.42 -0.59
CA LEU A 76 -4.99 6.78 -0.32
C LEU A 76 -4.20 5.59 0.26
N VAL A 77 -4.77 4.85 1.21
CA VAL A 77 -4.16 3.64 1.76
C VAL A 77 -3.96 2.59 0.67
N ALA A 78 -4.97 2.33 -0.16
CA ALA A 78 -4.89 1.37 -1.26
C ALA A 78 -3.76 1.75 -2.25
N LYS A 79 -3.60 3.04 -2.56
CA LYS A 79 -2.59 3.51 -3.52
C LYS A 79 -1.18 3.57 -2.93
N TYR A 80 -1.03 4.14 -1.74
CA TYR A 80 0.27 4.60 -1.22
C TYR A 80 0.79 3.85 0.01
N SER A 81 -0.01 3.06 0.72
CA SER A 81 0.45 2.35 1.93
C SER A 81 1.54 1.31 1.63
N THR A 82 2.47 1.17 2.58
CA THR A 82 3.52 0.16 2.57
C THR A 82 3.13 -1.11 3.35
N ASN A 83 2.17 -1.01 4.27
CA ASN A 83 1.62 -2.15 5.00
C ASN A 83 0.66 -2.95 4.13
N LYS A 84 0.99 -4.22 3.94
CA LYS A 84 0.24 -5.12 3.05
C LYS A 84 -1.17 -5.41 3.52
N ALA A 85 -1.34 -5.68 4.82
CA ALA A 85 -2.64 -6.02 5.37
C ALA A 85 -3.60 -4.84 5.24
N LYS A 86 -3.13 -3.63 5.60
CA LYS A 86 -3.89 -2.39 5.43
C LYS A 86 -4.19 -2.11 3.96
N LYS A 87 -3.20 -2.24 3.07
CA LYS A 87 -3.39 -2.02 1.63
C LYS A 87 -4.39 -2.99 1.01
N VAL A 88 -4.30 -4.28 1.30
CA VAL A 88 -5.25 -5.29 0.79
C VAL A 88 -6.65 -5.08 1.34
N HIS A 89 -6.77 -4.72 2.62
CA HIS A 89 -8.05 -4.38 3.22
C HIS A 89 -8.66 -3.15 2.54
N ALA A 90 -7.89 -2.07 2.38
CA ALA A 90 -8.32 -0.84 1.71
C ALA A 90 -8.74 -1.08 0.25
N ILE A 91 -8.02 -1.92 -0.51
CA ILE A 91 -8.43 -2.35 -1.87
C ILE A 91 -9.84 -2.96 -1.85
N THR A 92 -10.16 -3.74 -0.81
CA THR A 92 -11.47 -4.38 -0.66
C THR A 92 -12.58 -3.36 -0.36
N LEU A 93 -12.29 -2.34 0.46
CA LEU A 93 -13.21 -1.25 0.78
C LEU A 93 -13.47 -0.37 -0.46
N VAL A 94 -12.41 0.07 -1.13
CA VAL A 94 -12.50 0.92 -2.34
C VAL A 94 -13.31 0.25 -3.44
N ARG A 95 -13.17 -1.07 -3.61
CA ARG A 95 -13.94 -1.85 -4.58
C ARG A 95 -15.46 -1.64 -4.44
N GLN A 96 -15.97 -1.47 -3.21
CA GLN A 96 -17.41 -1.32 -2.97
C GLN A 96 -17.98 -0.01 -3.53
N HIS A 97 -17.12 0.97 -3.80
CA HIS A 97 -17.52 2.26 -4.36
C HIS A 97 -17.52 2.28 -5.90
N ILE A 98 -17.10 1.19 -6.54
CA ILE A 98 -16.97 1.11 -8.00
C ILE A 98 -18.27 0.59 -8.63
N ALA A 99 -19.09 1.53 -9.08
CA ALA A 99 -20.22 1.22 -9.96
C ALA A 99 -19.71 0.96 -11.38
N SER A 100 -19.82 -0.28 -11.87
CA SER A 100 -19.45 -0.65 -13.24
C SER A 100 -20.35 -1.79 -13.73
N PRO A 101 -20.70 -1.83 -15.02
CA PRO A 101 -21.40 -2.99 -15.61
C PRO A 101 -20.49 -4.22 -15.76
N ALA A 102 -19.19 -4.11 -15.46
CA ALA A 102 -18.24 -5.21 -15.57
C ALA A 102 -18.54 -6.32 -14.53
N PRO A 103 -18.21 -7.59 -14.83
CA PRO A 103 -18.32 -8.68 -13.87
C PRO A 103 -17.51 -8.44 -12.58
N ALA A 104 -17.95 -9.04 -11.47
CA ALA A 104 -17.32 -8.84 -10.17
C ALA A 104 -15.82 -9.20 -10.14
N LEU A 105 -15.42 -10.25 -10.87
CA LEU A 105 -14.02 -10.64 -11.02
C LEU A 105 -13.21 -9.56 -11.75
N PHE A 106 -13.80 -8.98 -12.80
CA PHE A 106 -13.17 -7.92 -13.58
C PHE A 106 -12.90 -6.68 -12.72
N ILE A 107 -13.90 -6.24 -11.95
CA ILE A 107 -13.76 -5.12 -11.01
C ILE A 107 -12.68 -5.43 -9.98
N TYR A 108 -12.71 -6.62 -9.37
CA TYR A 108 -11.70 -7.04 -8.39
C TYR A 108 -10.27 -6.97 -8.97
N LYS A 109 -10.05 -7.54 -10.15
CA LYS A 109 -8.73 -7.54 -10.81
C LYS A 109 -8.29 -6.14 -11.22
N ALA A 110 -9.20 -5.34 -11.78
CA ALA A 110 -8.93 -3.97 -12.21
C ALA A 110 -8.50 -3.08 -11.02
N VAL A 111 -9.29 -3.07 -9.93
CA VAL A 111 -8.97 -2.28 -8.73
C VAL A 111 -7.64 -2.75 -8.11
N THR A 112 -7.42 -4.05 -8.03
CA THR A 112 -6.17 -4.60 -7.47
C THR A 112 -4.95 -4.22 -8.33
N ALA A 113 -5.05 -4.32 -9.66
CA ALA A 113 -3.98 -3.95 -10.59
C ALA A 113 -3.71 -2.44 -10.63
N TRP A 114 -4.72 -1.61 -10.37
CA TRP A 114 -4.57 -0.17 -10.23
C TRP A 114 -3.82 0.22 -8.95
N ALA A 115 -4.13 -0.46 -7.83
CA ALA A 115 -3.51 -0.21 -6.52
C ALA A 115 -2.08 -0.75 -6.41
N ILE A 116 -1.79 -1.83 -7.13
CA ILE A 116 -0.46 -2.47 -7.17
C ILE A 116 -0.01 -2.54 -8.64
N PRO A 117 0.68 -1.50 -9.15
CA PRO A 117 1.19 -1.48 -10.51
C PRO A 117 2.30 -2.51 -10.74
N LYS A 118 2.45 -2.94 -12.00
CA LYS A 118 3.52 -3.87 -12.40
C LYS A 118 4.89 -3.19 -12.30
N LEU A 119 5.71 -3.68 -11.38
CA LEU A 119 7.10 -3.23 -11.23
C LEU A 119 7.95 -3.73 -12.42
N LYS A 120 8.63 -2.81 -13.11
CA LYS A 120 9.54 -3.17 -14.21
C LYS A 120 10.66 -4.06 -13.66
N GLY A 121 10.94 -5.16 -14.34
CA GLY A 121 12.01 -6.10 -13.98
C GLY A 121 11.72 -7.04 -12.80
N LYS A 122 10.67 -6.82 -12.00
CA LYS A 122 10.31 -7.72 -10.89
C LYS A 122 9.16 -8.64 -11.31
N ARG A 123 9.40 -9.95 -11.31
CA ARG A 123 8.35 -10.98 -11.41
C ARG A 123 8.21 -11.66 -10.06
N ARG A 124 7.01 -12.16 -9.76
CA ARG A 124 6.82 -13.04 -8.60
C ARG A 124 7.71 -14.26 -8.79
N GLU A 125 8.73 -14.40 -7.94
CA GLU A 125 9.58 -15.59 -7.90
C GLU A 125 8.71 -16.76 -7.42
N VAL A 126 8.59 -17.79 -8.27
CA VAL A 126 7.97 -19.05 -7.91
C VAL A 126 9.09 -19.98 -7.45
N PRO A 127 8.95 -20.68 -6.31
CA PRO A 127 9.94 -21.67 -5.89
C PRO A 127 10.21 -22.65 -7.04
N ARG A 128 11.46 -22.79 -7.47
CA ARG A 128 11.82 -23.80 -8.47
C ARG A 128 11.56 -25.18 -7.89
N SER A 129 10.92 -26.05 -8.66
CA SER A 129 10.86 -27.47 -8.33
C SER A 129 12.28 -28.05 -8.33
N VAL A 130 12.73 -28.57 -7.20
CA VAL A 130 14.03 -29.25 -7.07
C VAL A 130 13.79 -30.75 -7.27
N SER A 131 14.23 -31.28 -8.39
CA SER A 131 14.28 -32.73 -8.64
C SER A 131 15.66 -33.23 -8.26
N ILE A 132 15.73 -34.33 -7.50
CA ILE A 132 16.99 -34.96 -7.10
C ILE A 132 16.95 -36.43 -7.47
N GLU A 133 18.05 -36.89 -8.03
CA GLU A 133 18.29 -38.30 -8.29
C GLU A 133 18.86 -38.93 -7.02
N VAL A 134 18.13 -39.90 -6.46
CA VAL A 134 18.54 -40.65 -5.28
C VAL A 134 19.06 -42.02 -5.74
N PRO A 135 20.36 -42.32 -5.59
CA PRO A 135 20.92 -43.61 -5.97
C PRO A 135 20.28 -44.74 -5.15
N LEU A 136 19.68 -45.71 -5.85
CA LEU A 136 19.05 -46.87 -5.22
C LEU A 136 20.08 -47.80 -4.56
N ASP A 137 21.33 -47.77 -4.98
CA ASP A 137 22.39 -48.63 -4.44
C ASP A 137 23.03 -48.09 -3.15
N ALA A 138 22.71 -46.85 -2.77
CA ALA A 138 23.25 -46.23 -1.57
C ALA A 138 22.63 -46.79 -0.28
N PRO A 139 23.34 -46.83 0.85
CA PRO A 139 22.74 -47.16 2.15
C PRO A 139 21.58 -46.25 2.51
N VAL A 140 20.56 -46.78 3.21
CA VAL A 140 19.31 -46.06 3.56
C VAL A 140 19.57 -44.72 4.23
N TRP A 141 20.46 -44.67 5.22
CA TRP A 141 20.83 -43.43 5.92
C TRP A 141 21.34 -42.32 4.98
N ARG A 142 22.03 -42.71 3.90
CA ARG A 142 22.57 -41.77 2.91
C ARG A 142 21.47 -41.27 1.99
N ARG A 143 20.53 -42.14 1.60
CA ARG A 143 19.33 -41.74 0.83
C ARG A 143 18.46 -40.76 1.64
N ASP A 144 18.21 -41.08 2.91
CA ASP A 144 17.43 -40.22 3.82
C ASP A 144 18.12 -38.88 4.07
N ALA A 145 19.45 -38.87 4.23
CA ALA A 145 20.21 -37.64 4.35
C ALA A 145 20.15 -36.77 3.09
N MET A 146 20.20 -37.37 1.89
CA MET A 146 20.06 -36.66 0.63
C MET A 146 18.67 -36.04 0.47
N VAL A 147 17.61 -36.79 0.79
CA VAL A 147 16.23 -36.27 0.78
C VAL A 147 16.03 -35.20 1.85
N GLY A 148 16.59 -35.37 3.05
CA GLY A 148 16.53 -34.37 4.11
C GLY A 148 17.23 -33.06 3.73
N ALA A 149 18.44 -33.15 3.19
CA ALA A 149 19.22 -31.99 2.74
C ALA A 149 18.50 -31.24 1.60
N ALA A 150 17.90 -31.97 0.68
CA ALA A 150 17.09 -31.44 -0.39
C ALA A 150 15.86 -30.66 0.07
N VAL A 151 15.09 -31.26 0.98
CA VAL A 151 13.90 -30.63 1.56
C VAL A 151 14.31 -29.38 2.33
N ALA A 152 15.40 -29.45 3.12
CA ALA A 152 15.92 -28.30 3.84
C ALA A 152 16.34 -27.17 2.89
N ALA A 153 17.04 -27.48 1.79
CA ALA A 153 17.43 -26.50 0.79
C ALA A 153 16.21 -25.86 0.10
N ALA A 154 15.21 -26.66 -0.27
CA ALA A 154 13.96 -26.16 -0.86
C ALA A 154 13.18 -25.26 0.10
N GLN A 155 13.11 -25.63 1.39
CA GLN A 155 12.48 -24.82 2.43
C GLN A 155 13.25 -23.51 2.68
N ALA A 156 14.59 -23.55 2.69
CA ALA A 156 15.41 -22.35 2.85
C ALA A 156 15.23 -21.37 1.68
N GLU A 157 15.17 -21.87 0.45
CA GLU A 157 14.90 -21.05 -0.73
C GLU A 157 13.48 -20.46 -0.70
N LYS A 158 12.48 -21.27 -0.33
CA LYS A 158 11.12 -20.78 -0.13
C LYS A 158 11.06 -19.64 0.90
N ARG A 159 11.72 -19.79 2.05
CA ARG A 159 11.80 -18.75 3.09
C ARG A 159 12.48 -17.47 2.58
N ARG A 160 13.54 -17.59 1.77
CA ARG A 160 14.21 -16.43 1.15
C ARG A 160 13.29 -15.69 0.19
N ILE A 161 12.59 -16.43 -0.67
CA ILE A 161 11.61 -15.87 -1.60
C ILE A 161 10.47 -15.19 -0.83
N GLU A 162 9.95 -15.83 0.22
CA GLU A 162 8.90 -15.28 1.08
C GLU A 162 9.36 -14.01 1.79
N ALA A 163 10.56 -13.98 2.39
CA ALA A 163 11.13 -12.80 3.03
C ALA A 163 11.35 -11.63 2.04
N ARG A 164 11.82 -11.91 0.82
CA ARG A 164 11.93 -10.87 -0.23
C ARG A 164 10.56 -10.37 -0.66
N GLN A 165 9.58 -11.27 -0.75
CA GLN A 165 8.20 -10.91 -1.05
C GLN A 165 7.58 -10.15 0.11
N GLU A 166 7.98 -10.35 1.38
CA GLU A 166 7.54 -9.63 2.57
C GLU A 166 7.77 -8.12 2.48
N GLU A 167 8.82 -7.67 1.80
CA GLU A 167 9.12 -6.24 1.63
C GLU A 167 8.22 -5.54 0.61
N VAL A 168 7.79 -6.21 -0.46
CA VAL A 168 7.04 -5.58 -1.57
C VAL A 168 5.95 -6.52 -2.10
N ILE A 169 4.72 -6.01 -2.23
CA ILE A 169 3.64 -6.77 -2.85
C ILE A 169 3.90 -6.90 -4.35
N VAL A 170 4.15 -8.12 -4.82
CA VAL A 170 4.29 -8.43 -6.25
C VAL A 170 3.17 -9.39 -6.67
N LEU A 171 2.25 -8.88 -7.50
CA LEU A 171 1.15 -9.70 -8.02
C LEU A 171 1.62 -10.66 -9.13
N PRO A 172 0.98 -11.84 -9.25
CA PRO A 172 1.15 -12.71 -10.42
C PRO A 172 0.85 -11.99 -11.73
N GLY A 173 1.48 -12.43 -12.83
CA GLY A 173 1.29 -11.83 -14.16
C GLY A 173 -0.17 -11.81 -14.64
N SER A 174 -0.96 -12.82 -14.25
CA SER A 174 -2.40 -12.90 -14.57
C SER A 174 -3.20 -11.71 -14.02
N PHE A 175 -2.78 -11.10 -12.92
CA PHE A 175 -3.44 -9.88 -12.42
C PHE A 175 -3.32 -8.69 -13.35
N TYR A 176 -2.45 -8.71 -14.36
CA TYR A 176 -2.30 -7.64 -15.35
C TYR A 176 -2.80 -8.02 -16.74
N ASP A 177 -3.17 -9.29 -16.95
CA ASP A 177 -3.70 -9.80 -18.21
C ASP A 177 -5.24 -9.81 -18.17
N MET A 178 -5.85 -8.88 -18.91
CA MET A 178 -7.30 -8.71 -18.98
C MET A 178 -8.03 -9.93 -19.57
N ASN A 179 -7.32 -10.84 -20.25
CA ASN A 179 -7.91 -12.10 -20.73
C ASN A 179 -8.24 -13.06 -19.59
N THR A 180 -7.68 -12.85 -18.41
CA THR A 180 -7.97 -13.68 -17.24
C THR A 180 -9.01 -13.06 -16.29
N TRP A 181 -9.52 -11.87 -16.61
CA TRP A 181 -10.40 -11.08 -15.74
C TRP A 181 -11.88 -11.31 -16.03
N ASP A 182 -12.19 -11.89 -17.18
CA ASP A 182 -13.53 -12.13 -17.66
C ASP A 182 -13.63 -13.56 -18.21
N LEU A 183 -14.61 -14.31 -17.71
CA LEU A 183 -14.88 -15.69 -18.12
C LEU A 183 -15.87 -15.76 -19.30
N ASP A 184 -16.65 -14.70 -19.51
CA ASP A 184 -17.73 -14.64 -20.49
C ASP A 184 -17.24 -14.23 -21.89
N ALA A 185 -15.92 -14.14 -22.07
CA ALA A 185 -15.24 -13.80 -23.32
C ALA A 185 -15.77 -12.51 -23.99
N THR A 186 -16.09 -11.49 -23.18
CA THR A 186 -16.56 -10.19 -23.68
C THR A 186 -15.53 -9.59 -24.66
N PRO A 187 -15.97 -8.88 -25.73
CA PRO A 187 -15.06 -8.21 -26.66
C PRO A 187 -13.99 -7.38 -25.96
N GLU A 188 -12.77 -7.39 -26.51
CA GLU A 188 -11.63 -6.70 -25.91
C GLU A 188 -11.86 -5.19 -25.77
N SER A 189 -12.54 -4.57 -26.73
CA SER A 189 -12.91 -3.15 -26.70
C SER A 189 -13.73 -2.80 -25.45
N THR A 190 -14.72 -3.63 -25.12
CA THR A 190 -15.56 -3.46 -23.93
C THR A 190 -14.75 -3.64 -22.65
N ARG A 191 -13.88 -4.66 -22.57
CA ARG A 191 -13.00 -4.86 -21.40
C ARG A 191 -12.05 -3.69 -21.19
N ARG A 192 -11.47 -3.14 -22.27
CA ARG A 192 -10.63 -1.93 -22.22
C ARG A 192 -11.41 -0.73 -21.73
N ARG A 193 -12.63 -0.52 -22.23
CA ARG A 193 -13.51 0.57 -21.78
C ARG A 193 -13.83 0.45 -20.29
N TRP A 194 -14.24 -0.73 -19.82
CA TRP A 194 -14.51 -0.95 -18.40
C TRP A 194 -13.30 -0.65 -17.53
N ARG A 195 -12.12 -1.11 -17.94
CA ARG A 195 -10.88 -0.82 -17.20
C ARG A 195 -10.59 0.67 -17.14
N LEU A 196 -10.76 1.38 -18.25
CA LEU A 196 -10.57 2.83 -18.31
C LEU A 196 -11.53 3.53 -17.35
N GLU A 197 -12.82 3.27 -17.45
CA GLU A 197 -13.86 3.88 -16.59
C GLU A 197 -13.64 3.57 -15.10
N ILE A 198 -13.19 2.36 -14.76
CA ILE A 198 -12.85 1.99 -13.37
C ILE A 198 -11.64 2.79 -12.90
N ASN A 199 -10.59 2.87 -13.71
CA ASN A 199 -9.38 3.63 -13.37
C ASN A 199 -9.68 5.11 -13.21
N GLU A 200 -10.45 5.71 -14.11
CA GLU A 200 -10.87 7.12 -14.02
C GLU A 200 -11.61 7.42 -12.71
N LYS A 201 -12.51 6.53 -12.28
CA LYS A 201 -13.21 6.68 -10.99
C LYS A 201 -12.26 6.58 -9.79
N LEU A 202 -11.29 5.67 -9.85
CA LEU A 202 -10.30 5.48 -8.79
C LEU A 202 -9.33 6.66 -8.72
N ASP A 203 -8.85 7.13 -9.87
CA ASP A 203 -7.94 8.26 -9.97
C ASP A 203 -8.65 9.55 -9.54
N GLY A 204 -9.91 9.77 -9.94
CA GLY A 204 -10.71 10.90 -9.44
C GLY A 204 -10.90 10.87 -7.92
N MET A 205 -11.08 9.70 -7.31
CA MET A 205 -11.13 9.58 -5.84
C MET A 205 -9.81 9.95 -5.17
N ILE A 206 -8.67 9.66 -5.81
CA ILE A 206 -7.35 10.09 -5.34
C ILE A 206 -7.18 11.59 -5.50
N ASP A 207 -7.59 12.16 -6.63
CA ASP A 207 -7.46 13.59 -6.90
C ASP A 207 -8.28 14.41 -5.89
N ASP A 208 -9.53 14.01 -5.63
CA ASP A 208 -10.39 14.60 -4.60
C ASP A 208 -9.75 14.48 -3.20
N ALA A 209 -9.20 13.30 -2.87
CA ALA A 209 -8.54 13.08 -1.59
C ALA A 209 -7.29 13.96 -1.44
N LEU A 210 -6.47 14.09 -2.49
CA LEU A 210 -5.27 14.93 -2.47
C LEU A 210 -5.62 16.41 -2.41
N ALA A 211 -6.72 16.85 -3.02
CA ALA A 211 -7.23 18.21 -2.88
C ALA A 211 -7.65 18.50 -1.43
N GLU A 212 -8.38 17.58 -0.78
CA GLU A 212 -8.74 17.71 0.65
C GLU A 212 -7.49 17.73 1.54
N VAL A 213 -6.51 16.84 1.30
CA VAL A 213 -5.24 16.82 2.04
C VAL A 213 -4.47 18.13 1.87
N ARG A 214 -4.44 18.70 0.65
CA ARG A 214 -3.78 19.99 0.39
C ARG A 214 -4.33 21.08 1.30
N VAL A 215 -5.65 21.21 1.37
CA VAL A 215 -6.33 22.21 2.21
C VAL A 215 -5.92 22.02 3.67
N ILE A 216 -5.88 20.78 4.16
CA ILE A 216 -5.43 20.48 5.53
C ILE A 216 -3.98 20.91 5.73
N LEU A 217 -3.07 20.55 4.82
CA LEU A 217 -1.65 20.91 4.93
C LEU A 217 -1.40 22.42 4.88
N GLU A 218 -2.20 23.16 4.12
CA GLU A 218 -2.09 24.62 4.00
C GLU A 218 -2.60 25.33 5.27
N VAL A 219 -3.75 24.91 5.81
CA VAL A 219 -4.30 25.41 7.08
C VAL A 219 -3.34 25.14 8.24
N GLU A 220 -2.68 23.99 8.23
CA GLU A 220 -1.76 23.56 9.27
C GLU A 220 -0.32 24.12 9.07
N GLY A 221 -0.07 24.86 7.98
CA GLY A 221 1.23 25.47 7.68
C GLY A 221 2.34 24.46 7.37
N LEU A 222 1.99 23.24 6.97
CA LEU A 222 2.93 22.13 6.80
C LEU A 222 3.57 22.08 5.41
N LEU A 223 2.93 22.68 4.40
CA LEU A 223 3.37 22.68 3.02
C LEU A 223 4.37 23.83 2.77
N ILE A 224 5.55 23.53 2.22
CA ILE A 224 6.50 24.56 1.79
C ILE A 224 5.81 25.41 0.70
N LYS A 225 5.56 26.68 0.98
CA LYS A 225 5.14 27.62 -0.08
C LYS A 225 6.34 27.77 -1.03
N GLU A 226 6.19 27.32 -2.27
CA GLU A 226 7.16 27.68 -3.31
C GLU A 226 7.16 29.20 -3.41
N ALA A 227 8.28 29.83 -3.07
CA ALA A 227 8.51 31.22 -3.43
C ALA A 227 8.59 31.24 -4.95
N ALA A 228 7.59 31.85 -5.58
CA ALA A 228 7.52 32.09 -7.02
C ALA A 228 8.70 32.96 -7.49
#